data_AF-A0A7V6KWB5-F1
#
_entry.id   AF-A0A7V6KWB5-F1
#
_cell.length_a   1.000
_cell.length_b   1.000
_cell.length_c   1.000
_cell.angle_alpha   90.00
_cell.angle_beta   90.00
_cell.angle_gamma   90.00
#
_symmetry.space_group_name_H-M   'P 1'
#
loop_
_entity.id
_entity.type
_entity.pdbx_description
1 polymer ?
#
loop_
_entity_poly.entity_id
_entity_poly.type
_entity_poly.pdbx_seq_one_letter_code
_entity_poly.pdbx_strand_id
1 'polypeptide(L)' 'MTKQRKTILEILRNTTCHPTADWIYEQARKVIPEISLGTIYRNLQILTQEEEIQELKYGSTF' A
#
# COMPACT_ATOMS: atom_id res chain seq x y z
N MET A 1 10.89 6.56 8.15
CA MET A 1 9.86 6.41 7.10
C MET A 1 10.26 7.21 5.86
N THR A 2 10.27 6.60 4.65
CA THR A 2 10.62 7.28 3.39
C THR A 2 9.44 8.08 2.82
N LYS A 3 9.67 8.99 1.84
CA LYS A 3 8.60 9.76 1.17
C LYS A 3 7.55 8.85 0.52
N GLN A 4 7.99 7.79 -0.16
CA GLN A 4 7.10 6.79 -0.76
C GLN A 4 6.27 6.07 0.30
N ARG A 5 6.90 5.58 1.37
CA ARG A 5 6.19 4.88 2.45
C ARG A 5 5.16 5.79 3.13
N LYS A 6 5.53 7.03 3.44
CA LYS A 6 4.62 8.02 4.02
C LYS A 6 3.41 8.26 3.13
N THR A 7 3.63 8.42 1.82
CA THR A 7 2.55 8.64 0.85
C THR A 7 1.59 7.45 0.80
N ILE A 8 2.12 6.23 0.77
CA ILE A 8 1.31 5.00 0.77
C ILE A 8 0.49 4.88 2.07
N LEU A 9 1.12 5.13 3.22
CA LEU A 9 0.44 5.09 4.52
C LEU A 9 -0.67 6.15 4.62
N GLU A 10 -0.43 7.35 4.09
CA GLU A 10 -1.42 8.42 4.05
C GLU A 10 -2.61 8.09 3.14
N ILE A 11 -2.36 7.47 1.98
CA ILE A 11 -3.43 6.95 1.10
C ILE A 11 -4.28 5.92 1.85
N LEU A 12 -3.65 4.99 2.56
CA LEU A 12 -4.33 3.94 3.34
C LEU A 12 -5.14 4.51 4.51
N ARG A 13 -4.65 5.56 5.18
CA ARG A 13 -5.36 6.24 6.26
C ARG A 13 -6.54 7.10 5.80
N ASN A 14 -6.56 7.49 4.52
CA ASN A 14 -7.62 8.33 3.94
C ASN A 14 -8.67 7.55 3.15
N THR A 15 -8.61 6.22 3.12
CA THR A 15 -9.65 5.38 2.51
C THR A 15 -10.57 4.77 3.56
N THR A 16 -11.83 4.55 3.20
CA THR A 16 -12.85 3.91 4.05
C THR A 16 -13.07 2.44 3.68
N CYS A 17 -12.47 1.96 2.59
CA CYS A 17 -12.49 0.55 2.18
C CYS A 17 -11.09 -0.04 2.22
N HIS A 18 -10.99 -1.36 2.41
CA HIS A 18 -9.71 -2.07 2.31
C HIS A 18 -9.30 -2.18 0.84
N PRO A 19 -8.29 -1.43 0.38
CA PRO A 19 -7.97 -1.36 -1.04
C PRO A 19 -7.11 -2.54 -1.49
N THR A 20 -7.03 -2.74 -2.80
CA THR A 20 -6.05 -3.64 -3.44
C THR A 20 -4.73 -2.93 -3.69
N ALA A 21 -3.65 -3.68 -3.90
CA ALA A 21 -2.34 -3.11 -4.24
C ALA A 21 -2.40 -2.27 -5.54
N ASP A 22 -3.15 -2.71 -6.56
CA ASP A 22 -3.38 -1.96 -7.79
C ASP A 22 -4.10 -0.63 -7.53
N TRP A 23 -5.11 -0.60 -6.67
CA TRP A 23 -5.79 0.65 -6.33
C TRP A 23 -4.85 1.64 -5.65
N ILE A 24 -4.04 1.15 -4.70
CA ILE A 24 -3.04 1.97 -4.00
C ILE A 24 -2.01 2.51 -5.00
N TYR A 25 -1.58 1.68 -5.94
CA TYR A 25 -0.66 2.07 -7.01
C TYR A 25 -1.23 3.22 -7.86
N GLU A 26 -2.49 3.12 -8.29
CA GLU A 26 -3.16 4.18 -9.06
C GLU A 26 -3.24 5.49 -8.27
N GLN A 27 -3.51 5.45 -6.96
CA GLN A 27 -3.50 6.67 -6.14
C GLN A 27 -2.09 7.22 -5.94
N ALA A 28 -1.11 6.36 -5.64
CA ALA A 28 0.25 6.76 -5.36
C ALA A 28 0.91 7.42 -6.58
N ARG A 29 0.63 6.93 -7.80
CA ARG A 29 1.19 7.48 -9.04
C ARG A 29 0.70 8.89 -9.36
N LYS A 30 -0.45 9.32 -8.82
CA LYS A 30 -0.91 10.71 -8.92
C LYS A 30 -0.01 11.68 -8.14
N VAL A 31 0.68 11.18 -7.11
CA VAL A 31 1.58 11.97 -6.24
C VAL A 31 3.06 11.71 -6.58
N ILE A 32 3.39 10.49 -6.99
CA ILE A 32 4.74 10.02 -7.31
C ILE A 32 4.69 9.32 -8.68
N PRO A 33 4.78 10.08 -9.79
CA PRO A 33 4.56 9.54 -11.15
C PRO A 33 5.46 8.36 -11.54
N GLU A 34 6.68 8.30 -10.98
CA GLU A 34 7.68 7.27 -11.28
C GLU A 34 7.63 6.06 -10.34
N ILE A 35 6.64 5.99 -9.44
CA ILE A 35 6.50 4.83 -8.55
C ILE A 35 6.20 3.57 -9.36
N SER A 36 6.80 2.45 -8.99
CA SER A 36 6.51 1.15 -9.61
C SER A 36 5.57 0.32 -8.73
N LEU A 37 4.88 -0.64 -9.32
CA LEU A 37 4.07 -1.59 -8.56
C LEU A 37 4.93 -2.42 -7.58
N GLY A 38 6.16 -2.79 -7.96
CA GLY A 38 7.10 -3.47 -7.06
C GLY A 38 7.46 -2.62 -5.83
N THR A 39 7.53 -1.29 -5.99
CA THR A 39 7.71 -0.36 -4.87
C THR A 39 6.50 -0.35 -3.94
N ILE A 40 5.28 -0.46 -4.47
CA ILE A 40 4.05 -0.58 -3.66
C ILE A 40 4.13 -1.83 -2.79
N TYR A 41 4.30 -3.02 -3.39
CA TYR A 41 4.36 -4.28 -2.64
C TYR A 41 5.44 -4.28 -1.56
N ARG A 42 6.64 -3.79 -1.86
CA ARG A 42 7.73 -3.70 -0.87
C ARG A 42 7.35 -2.82 0.32
N ASN A 43 6.72 -1.67 0.06
CA ASN A 43 6.32 -0.77 1.15
C ASN A 43 5.14 -1.32 1.93
N LEU A 44 4.17 -1.98 1.30
CA LEU A 44 3.08 -2.66 2.00
C LEU A 44 3.62 -3.76 2.91
N GLN A 45 4.54 -4.59 2.42
CA GLN A 45 5.18 -5.62 3.25
C GLN A 45 5.88 -5.01 4.47
N ILE A 46 6.63 -3.92 4.30
CA ILE A 46 7.30 -3.24 5.41
C ILE A 46 6.28 -2.65 6.39
N LEU A 47 5.22 -2.00 5.90
CA LEU A 47 4.19 -1.43 6.77
C LEU A 47 3.42 -2.51 7.56
N THR A 48 3.19 -3.68 6.96
CA THR A 48 2.62 -4.83 7.66
C THR A 48 3.57 -5.37 8.74
N GLN A 49 4.87 -5.46 8.43
CA GLN A 49 5.90 -5.87 9.41
C GLN A 49 6.08 -4.87 10.55
N GLU A 50 5.86 -3.58 10.28
CA GLU A 50 5.86 -2.49 11.27
C GLU A 50 4.52 -2.38 12.04
N GLU A 51 3.56 -3.28 11.81
CA GLU A 51 2.22 -3.30 12.42
C GLU A 51 1.39 -2.02 12.19
N GLU A 52 1.74 -1.22 11.18
CA GLU A 52 1.03 0.01 10.80
C GLU A 52 -0.23 -0.28 9.98
N ILE A 53 -0.25 -1.41 9.27
CA ILE A 53 -1.38 -1.86 8.44
C ILE A 53 -1.57 -3.37 8.58
N GLN A 54 -2.77 -3.85 8.23
CA GLN A 54 -3.08 -5.28 8.16
C GLN A 54 -3.31 -5.69 6.71
N GLU A 55 -2.76 -6.83 6.31
CA GLU A 55 -3.08 -7.48 5.04
C GLU A 55 -4.23 -8.48 5.22
N LEU A 56 -5.30 -8.34 4.43
CA LEU A 56 -6.34 -9.35 4.32
C LEU A 56 -6.04 -10.34 3.20
N LYS A 57 -5.71 -11.58 3.55
CA LYS A 57 -5.48 -12.66 2.59
C LYS A 57 -6.82 -13.26 2.16
N TYR A 58 -7.27 -12.93 0.95
CA TYR A 58 -8.40 -13.61 0.32
C TYR A 58 -7.87 -14.72 -0.60
N GLY A 59 -8.35 -15.95 -0.43
CA GLY A 59 -8.04 -17.07 -1.34
C GLY A 59 -7.04 -18.11 -0.81
N SER A 60 -7.08 -18.46 0.47
CA SER A 60 -6.46 -19.69 0.98
C SER A 60 -7.55 -20.60 1.55
N THR A 61 -8.46 -21.05 0.67
CA THR A 61 -9.44 -22.07 1.01
C THR A 61 -8.90 -23.40 0.46
N PHE A 62 -8.25 -24.14 1.36
CA PHE A 62 -7.67 -25.49 1.24
C PHE A 62 -6.37 -25.63 0.43
#